data_AF-A0A382H626-F1
#
_entry.id   AF-A0A382H626-F1
#
_cell.length_a   1.000
_cell.length_b   1.000
_cell.length_c   1.000
_cell.angle_alpha   90.00
_cell.angle_beta   90.00
_cell.angle_gamma   90.00
#
_symmetry.space_group_name_H-M   'P 1'
#
loop_
_entity.id
_entity.type
_entity.pdbx_description
1 polymer ?
#
loop_
_entity_poly.entity_id
_entity_poly.type
_entity_poly.pdbx_seq_one_letter_code
_entity_poly.pdbx_strand_id
1 'polypeptide(L)' 'MPPKSGNYMNNVSPVTGEVYSLIPDSDAQDINEAVSSAKEAFKTWG' A
#
# COMPACT_ATOMS: atom_id res chain seq x y z
N MET A 1 1.37 6.04 4.60
CA MET A 1 2.55 5.56 5.35
C MET A 1 3.40 4.71 4.41
N PRO A 2 4.73 4.67 4.55
CA PRO A 2 5.54 3.67 3.87
C PRO A 2 5.15 2.25 4.33
N PRO A 3 5.40 1.20 3.53
CA PRO A 3 5.13 -0.16 3.94
C PRO A 3 6.00 -0.52 5.14
N LYS A 4 5.48 -1.31 6.09
CA LYS A 4 6.21 -1.67 7.32
C LYS A 4 7.51 -2.41 7.03
N SER A 5 7.55 -3.19 5.95
CA SER A 5 8.73 -3.89 5.47
C SER A 5 9.80 -2.94 4.89
N GLY A 6 9.44 -1.71 4.52
CA GLY A 6 10.29 -0.78 3.77
C GLY A 6 10.51 -1.16 2.31
N ASN A 7 9.87 -2.24 1.83
CA ASN A 7 10.06 -2.77 0.48
C ASN A 7 9.19 -2.04 -0.54
N TYR A 8 9.70 -1.91 -1.77
CA TYR A 8 8.99 -1.29 -2.87
C TYR A 8 9.21 -2.07 -4.16
N MET A 9 8.17 -2.05 -5.02
CA MET A 9 8.21 -2.56 -6.38
C MET A 9 8.37 -1.42 -7.38
N ASN A 10 9.08 -1.68 -8.47
CA ASN A 10 9.15 -0.75 -9.59
C ASN A 10 7.82 -0.70 -10.34
N ASN A 11 7.28 0.51 -10.52
CA ASN A 11 6.16 0.74 -11.41
C ASN A 11 6.68 1.03 -12.81
N VAL A 12 6.54 0.05 -13.69
CA VAL A 12 7.14 0.07 -15.03
C VAL A 12 6.08 0.45 -16.06
N SER A 13 6.43 1.41 -16.92
CA SER A 13 5.58 1.81 -18.03
C SER A 13 5.41 0.64 -19.01
N PRO A 14 4.17 0.22 -19.33
CA PRO A 14 3.96 -0.85 -20.32
C PRO A 14 4.30 -0.41 -21.74
N VAL A 15 4.44 0.90 -21.98
CA VAL A 15 4.71 1.48 -23.30
C VAL A 15 6.22 1.63 -23.54
N THR A 16 6.96 2.08 -22.52
CA THR A 16 8.40 2.41 -22.66
C THR A 16 9.32 1.45 -21.92
N GLY A 17 8.81 0.64 -20.99
CA GLY A 17 9.62 -0.23 -20.14
C GLY A 17 10.39 0.51 -19.03
N GLU A 18 10.19 1.82 -18.88
CA GLU A 18 10.88 2.64 -17.90
C GLU A 18 10.20 2.61 -16.54
N VAL A 19 10.99 2.64 -15.47
CA VAL A 19 10.47 2.83 -14.10
C VAL A 19 10.09 4.28 -13.93
N TYR A 20 8.80 4.54 -13.64
CA TYR A 20 8.30 5.91 -13.46
C TYR A 20 7.84 6.21 -12.03
N SER A 21 7.65 5.19 -11.20
CA SER A 21 7.42 5.35 -9.77
C SER A 21 7.76 4.08 -8.99
N LEU A 22 7.64 4.15 -7.67
CA LEU A 22 7.70 3.01 -6.77
C LEU A 22 6.31 2.74 -6.18
N ILE A 23 5.96 1.46 -6.00
CA ILE A 23 4.75 1.01 -5.32
C ILE A 23 5.17 0.33 -4.02
N PRO A 24 4.59 0.69 -2.86
CA PRO A 24 4.81 -0.05 -1.61
C PRO A 24 4.53 -1.54 -1.79
N ASP A 25 5.48 -2.39 -1.40
CA ASP A 25 5.30 -3.84 -1.36
C ASP A 25 4.74 -4.25 0.01
N SER A 26 3.45 -3.97 0.19
CA SER A 26 2.75 -4.17 1.46
C SER A 26 2.57 -5.64 1.80
N ASP A 27 2.78 -5.96 3.08
CA ASP A 27 2.63 -7.32 3.61
C ASP A 27 1.42 -7.47 4.56
N ALA A 28 1.34 -8.62 5.24
CA ALA A 28 0.28 -8.90 6.19
C ALA A 28 0.16 -7.86 7.33
N GLN A 29 1.26 -7.20 7.72
CA GLN A 29 1.24 -6.18 8.77
C GLN A 29 0.49 -4.93 8.31
N ASP A 30 0.81 -4.43 7.11
CA ASP A 30 0.13 -3.29 6.50
C ASP A 30 -1.36 -3.56 6.31
N ILE A 31 -1.70 -4.78 5.87
CA ILE A 31 -3.10 -5.21 5.68
C ILE A 31 -3.84 -5.24 7.03
N ASN A 32 -3.23 -5.82 8.07
CA ASN A 32 -3.85 -5.92 9.39
C ASN A 32 -4.13 -4.53 9.99
N GLU A 33 -3.18 -3.60 9.86
CA GLU A 33 -3.38 -2.22 10.30
C GLU A 33 -4.50 -1.53 9.52
N ALA A 34 -4.51 -1.65 8.18
CA ALA A 34 -5.55 -1.06 7.34
C ALA A 34 -6.95 -1.58 7.69
N VAL A 35 -7.09 -2.90 7.88
CA VAL A 35 -8.37 -3.52 8.27
C VAL A 35 -8.81 -3.06 9.66
N SER A 36 -7.87 -2.97 10.62
CA SER A 36 -8.17 -2.49 11.96
C SER A 36 -8.67 -1.03 11.94
N SER A 37 -7.95 -0.14 11.24
CA SER A 37 -8.34 1.26 11.09
C SER A 37 -9.69 1.42 10.37
N ALA A 38 -9.95 0.61 9.33
CA ALA A 38 -11.23 0.63 8.62
C ALA A 38 -12.40 0.22 9.54
N LYS A 39 -12.22 -0.80 10.38
CA LYS A 39 -13.25 -1.23 11.36
C LYS A 39 -13.56 -0.13 12.38
N GLU A 40 -12.56 0.60 12.84
CA GLU A 40 -12.76 1.71 13.77
C GLU A 40 -13.47 2.89 13.10
N ALA A 41 -13.01 3.31 11.91
CA ALA A 41 -13.64 4.38 11.15
C ALA A 41 -15.11 4.07 10.82
N PHE A 42 -15.41 2.80 10.50
CA PHE A 42 -16.77 2.36 10.18
C PHE A 42 -17.78 2.63 11.31
N LYS A 43 -17.35 2.64 12.59
CA LYS A 43 -18.24 2.90 13.73
C LYS A 43 -18.91 4.27 13.67
N THR A 44 -18.25 5.24 13.05
CA THR A 44 -18.72 6.63 12.94
C THR A 44 -18.99 7.03 11.50
N TRP A 45 -18.93 6.08 10.56
CA TRP A 45 -19.11 6.35 9.14
C TRP A 45 -20.60 6.30 8.78
N GLY A 46 -21.23 7.46 8.70
CA GLY A 46 -22.65 7.64 8.38
C GLY A 46 -23.06 9.10 8.35
#